data_AF-A0A351QCH2-F1
#
_entry.id   AF-A0A351QCH2-F1
#
_cell.length_a   1.000
_cell.length_b   1.000
_cell.length_c   1.000
_cell.angle_alpha   90.00
_cell.angle_beta   90.00
_cell.angle_gamma   90.00
#
_symmetry.space_group_name_H-M   'P 1'
#
loop_
_entity.id
_entity.type
_entity.pdbx_description
1 polymer ?
#
loop_
_entity_poly.entity_id
_entity_poly.type
_entity_poly.pdbx_seq_one_letter_code
_entity_poly.pdbx_strand_id
1 'polypeptide(L)'
;MKQDDKIRTYLFFGTPGSGKTNILFKFLRQKILEEKRYGNGKMTEPPYEVLSFNSFNICASEMCRKLCRIMSIPCKAEISKFPKDYSYSPNKTYFVDTSGKLDGQKAL
;
A
#
# COMPACT_ATOMS: atom_id res chain seq x y z
N MET A 1 5.43 -21.35 18.42
CA MET A 1 5.67 -21.26 16.97
C MET A 1 6.67 -20.14 16.72
N LYS A 2 7.84 -20.43 16.13
CA LYS A 2 8.74 -19.37 15.65
C LYS A 2 8.04 -18.71 14.45
N GLN A 3 7.73 -17.43 14.56
CA GLN A 3 7.20 -16.65 13.46
C GLN A 3 8.34 -16.54 12.43
N ASP A 4 8.16 -17.09 11.23
CA ASP A 4 9.12 -16.86 10.15
C ASP A 4 9.26 -15.34 9.96
N ASP A 5 10.50 -14.82 9.99
CA ASP A 5 10.87 -13.41 9.71
C ASP A 5 10.64 -13.04 8.23
N LYS A 6 9.55 -13.51 7.64
CA LYS A 6 9.20 -13.31 6.23
C LYS A 6 8.52 -11.95 6.10
N ILE A 7 9.16 -11.07 5.33
CA ILE A 7 8.57 -9.82 4.86
C ILE A 7 7.27 -10.14 4.13
N ARG A 8 6.16 -9.54 4.58
CA ARG A 8 4.86 -9.67 3.92
C ARG A 8 4.58 -8.45 3.06
N THR A 9 4.21 -8.69 1.81
CA THR A 9 3.91 -7.63 0.84
C THR A 9 2.60 -7.92 0.12
N TYR A 10 1.71 -6.94 0.08
CA TYR A 10 0.49 -6.94 -0.74
C TYR A 10 0.68 -5.99 -1.92
N LEU A 11 0.66 -6.53 -3.14
CA LEU A 11 0.86 -5.77 -4.38
C LEU A 11 -0.47 -5.50 -5.09
N PHE A 12 -0.78 -4.24 -5.37
CA PHE A 12 -1.99 -3.82 -6.07
C PHE A 12 -1.64 -3.36 -7.48
N PHE A 13 -2.01 -4.15 -8.50
CA PHE A 13 -1.71 -3.91 -9.92
C PHE A 13 -2.98 -3.92 -10.78
N GLY A 14 -2.90 -3.35 -11.99
CA GLY A 14 -4.03 -3.21 -12.91
C GLY A 14 -4.06 -1.89 -13.68
N THR A 15 -5.03 -1.72 -14.58
CA THR A 15 -5.15 -0.55 -15.47
C THR A 15 -5.49 0.75 -14.74
N PRO A 16 -5.22 1.93 -15.33
CA PRO A 16 -5.75 3.19 -14.83
C PRO A 16 -7.29 3.15 -14.68
N GLY A 17 -7.82 3.77 -13.63
CA GLY A 17 -9.26 3.80 -13.38
C GLY A 17 -9.85 2.55 -12.70
N SER A 18 -9.12 1.43 -12.57
CA SER A 18 -9.64 0.19 -11.95
C SER A 18 -9.85 0.27 -10.43
N GLY A 19 -9.56 1.41 -9.80
CA GLY A 19 -9.79 1.61 -8.36
C GLY A 19 -8.73 1.02 -7.42
N LYS A 20 -7.55 0.62 -7.93
CA LYS A 20 -6.46 0.00 -7.13
C LYS A 20 -6.18 0.70 -5.81
N THR A 21 -5.93 2.02 -5.87
CA THR A 21 -5.61 2.83 -4.70
C THR A 21 -6.75 2.78 -3.68
N ASN A 22 -8.00 2.90 -4.12
CA ASN A 22 -9.17 2.79 -3.23
C ASN A 22 -9.29 1.40 -2.60
N ILE A 23 -9.08 0.34 -3.38
CA ILE A 23 -9.12 -1.04 -2.89
C ILE A 23 -8.00 -1.29 -1.88
N LEU A 24 -6.79 -0.78 -2.13
CA LEU A 24 -5.67 -0.85 -1.18
C LEU A 24 -6.07 -0.27 0.17
N PHE A 25 -6.61 0.94 0.21
CA PHE A 25 -6.97 1.57 1.49
C PHE A 25 -8.18 0.92 2.16
N LYS A 26 -9.16 0.42 1.39
CA LYS A 26 -10.27 -0.39 1.95
C LYS A 26 -9.76 -1.68 2.60
N PHE A 27 -8.89 -2.40 1.90
CA PHE A 27 -8.29 -3.64 2.38
C PHE A 27 -7.39 -3.40 3.61
N LEU A 28 -6.55 -2.36 3.57
CA LEU A 28 -5.73 -1.93 4.69
C LEU A 28 -6.58 -1.60 5.92
N ARG A 29 -7.67 -0.85 5.74
CA ARG A 29 -8.59 -0.51 6.84
C ARG A 29 -9.21 -1.76 7.45
N GLN A 30 -9.65 -2.70 6.61
CA GLN A 30 -10.20 -3.97 7.07
C GLN A 30 -9.16 -4.76 7.89
N LYS A 31 -7.92 -4.86 7.42
CA LYS A 31 -6.82 -5.52 8.12
C LYS A 31 -6.55 -4.93 9.51
N ILE A 32 -6.48 -3.60 9.61
CA ILE A 32 -6.32 -2.91 10.90
C ILE A 32 -7.48 -3.27 11.85
N LEU A 33 -8.71 -3.31 11.36
CA LEU A 33 -9.88 -3.62 12.18
C LEU A 33 -9.88 -5.08 12.63
N GLU A 34 -9.49 -6.01 11.77
CA GLU A 34 -9.34 -7.44 12.09
C GLU A 34 -8.30 -7.64 13.19
N GLU A 35 -7.09 -7.08 13.04
CA GLU A 35 -6.02 -7.22 14.03
C GLU A 35 -6.39 -6.58 15.37
N LYS A 36 -7.06 -5.42 15.38
CA LYS A 36 -7.58 -4.82 16.62
C LYS A 36 -8.57 -5.74 17.34
N ARG A 37 -9.44 -6.43 16.61
CA ARG A 37 -10.41 -7.39 17.18
C ARG A 37 -9.69 -8.60 17.77
N TYR A 38 -8.76 -9.21 17.05
CA TYR A 38 -8.01 -10.38 17.53
C TYR A 38 -7.07 -10.05 18.69
N GLY A 39 -6.51 -8.84 18.73
CA GLY A 39 -5.61 -8.38 19.78
C GLY A 39 -6.28 -7.80 21.02
N ASN A 40 -7.61 -7.94 21.18
CA ASN A 40 -8.40 -7.31 22.26
C ASN A 40 -8.12 -5.80 22.41
N GLY A 41 -7.94 -5.08 21.30
CA GLY A 41 -7.70 -3.64 21.30
C GLY A 41 -6.33 -3.19 21.80
N LYS A 42 -5.41 -4.11 22.14
CA LYS A 42 -4.05 -3.76 22.63
C LYS A 42 -3.10 -3.25 21.54
N MET A 43 -3.52 -3.25 20.28
CA MET A 43 -2.70 -2.79 19.16
C MET A 43 -2.62 -1.25 19.18
N THR A 44 -1.47 -0.74 19.62
CA THR A 44 -1.16 0.70 19.66
C THR A 44 -0.87 1.24 18.27
N GLU A 45 -0.08 0.53 17.46
CA GLU A 45 0.19 0.87 16.06
C GLU A 45 0.27 -0.39 15.19
N PRO A 46 -0.36 -0.40 14.00
CA PRO A 46 -0.19 -1.50 13.06
C PRO A 46 1.20 -1.44 12.43
N PRO A 47 1.90 -2.58 12.24
CA PRO A 47 3.22 -2.63 11.62
C PRO A 47 3.14 -2.50 10.09
N TYR A 48 2.35 -1.54 9.61
CA TYR A 48 2.00 -1.40 8.20
C TYR A 48 2.70 -0.19 7.59
N GLU A 49 3.11 -0.34 6.34
CA GLU A 49 3.69 0.75 5.56
C GLU A 49 3.17 0.70 4.13
N VAL A 50 2.72 1.86 3.63
CA VAL A 50 2.27 1.99 2.25
C VAL A 50 3.42 2.49 1.39
N LEU A 51 3.68 1.77 0.31
CA LEU A 51 4.64 2.16 -0.71
C LEU A 51 3.89 2.50 -1.99
N SER A 52 3.97 3.73 -2.47
CA SER A 52 3.35 4.14 -3.73
C SER A 52 4.42 4.47 -4.75
N PHE A 53 4.46 3.67 -5.82
CA PHE A 53 5.31 3.85 -7.00
C PHE A 53 4.41 4.14 -8.20
N ASN A 54 3.57 5.16 -8.03
CA ASN A 54 2.62 5.57 -9.04
C ASN A 54 3.19 6.73 -9.85
N SER A 55 3.69 6.40 -11.03
CA SER A 55 4.25 7.32 -12.02
C SER A 55 3.21 7.82 -13.03
N PHE A 56 1.94 7.42 -12.90
CA PHE A 56 0.91 7.78 -13.87
C PHE A 56 0.58 9.27 -13.87
N ASN A 57 0.41 9.88 -12.68
CA ASN A 57 0.35 11.32 -12.50
C ASN A 57 0.66 11.73 -11.05
N ILE A 58 1.00 13.01 -10.84
CA ILE A 58 1.30 13.57 -9.51
C ILE A 58 0.14 13.44 -8.52
N CYS A 59 -1.10 13.57 -9.00
CA CYS A 59 -2.31 13.50 -8.19
C CYS A 59 -2.50 12.14 -7.52
N ALA A 60 -2.06 11.05 -8.16
CA ALA A 60 -2.18 9.70 -7.62
C ALA A 60 -1.27 9.51 -6.39
N SER A 61 -0.02 10.00 -6.47
CA SER A 61 0.90 9.98 -5.33
C SER A 61 0.42 10.89 -4.20
N GLU A 62 -0.11 12.07 -4.51
CA GLU A 62 -0.70 12.96 -3.49
C GLU A 62 -1.92 12.36 -2.82
N MET A 63 -2.82 11.73 -3.58
CA MET A 63 -3.98 11.02 -3.05
C MET A 63 -3.54 9.92 -2.08
N CYS A 64 -2.55 9.11 -2.46
CA CYS A 64 -1.99 8.08 -1.58
C CYS A 64 -1.46 8.69 -0.27
N ARG A 65 -0.66 9.78 -0.35
CA ARG A 65 -0.15 10.49 0.83
C ARG A 65 -1.27 11.01 1.73
N LYS A 66 -2.31 11.61 1.16
CA LYS A 66 -3.48 12.11 1.91
C LYS A 66 -4.21 10.97 2.64
N LEU A 67 -4.47 9.85 1.97
CA LEU A 67 -5.15 8.70 2.55
C LEU A 67 -4.31 8.05 3.67
N CYS A 68 -2.99 7.95 3.50
CA CYS A 68 -2.09 7.48 4.54
C CYS A 68 -2.12 8.37 5.79
N ARG A 69 -2.12 9.70 5.62
CA ARG A 69 -2.25 10.66 6.73
C ARG A 69 -3.57 10.49 7.48
N ILE A 70 -4.69 10.38 6.76
CA ILE A 70 -6.03 10.14 7.34
C ILE A 70 -6.04 8.87 8.19
N MET A 71 -5.34 7.82 7.73
CA MET A 71 -5.27 6.54 8.43
C MET A 71 -4.15 6.46 9.48
N SER A 72 -3.32 7.50 9.61
CA SER A 72 -2.10 7.48 10.45
C SER A 72 -1.16 6.31 10.12
N ILE A 73 -0.96 6.05 8.83
CA ILE A 73 -0.09 4.98 8.33
C ILE A 73 1.18 5.56 7.70
N PRO A 74 2.38 5.06 8.05
CA PRO A 74 3.62 5.41 7.37
C PRO A 74 3.51 5.20 5.86
N CYS A 75 4.00 6.18 5.10
CA CYS A 75 3.91 6.17 3.64
C CYS A 75 5.19 6.66 3.00
N LYS A 76 5.71 5.89 2.04
CA LYS A 76 6.67 6.38 1.06
C LYS A 76 5.99 6.40 -0.29
N ALA A 77 5.80 7.58 -0.85
CA ALA A 77 5.15 7.77 -2.14
C ALA A 77 6.06 8.57 -3.06
N GLU A 78 6.54 7.93 -4.12
CA GLU A 78 7.42 8.56 -5.11
C GLU A 78 6.81 8.40 -6.50
N ILE A 79 7.01 9.41 -7.35
CA ILE A 79 6.71 9.31 -8.78
C ILE A 79 7.82 8.48 -9.42
N SER A 80 7.77 7.16 -9.26
CA SER A 80 8.76 6.24 -9.82
C SER A 80 8.09 4.96 -10.32
N LYS A 81 8.76 4.26 -11.25
CA LYS A 81 8.26 2.97 -11.79
C LYS A 81 8.58 1.79 -10.88
N PHE A 82 9.59 1.92 -10.03
CA PHE A 82 10.08 0.85 -9.15
C PHE A 82 10.66 1.43 -7.86
N PRO A 83 10.53 0.74 -6.71
CA PRO A 83 11.35 1.01 -5.54
C PRO A 83 12.82 0.77 -5.91
N LYS A 84 13.63 1.83 -5.99
CA LYS A 84 15.08 1.68 -5.97
C LYS A 84 15.54 1.76 -4.52
N ASP A 85 16.29 0.75 -4.09
CA ASP A 85 16.99 0.70 -2.80
C ASP A 85 16.12 0.89 -1.54
N TYR A 86 14.90 0.32 -1.56
CA TYR A 86 14.07 0.31 -0.38
C TYR A 86 14.51 -0.77 0.62
N SER A 87 14.99 -0.36 1.79
CA SER A 87 15.29 -1.29 2.89
C SER A 87 14.01 -1.75 3.59
N TYR A 88 13.61 -2.99 3.34
CA TYR A 88 12.48 -3.64 4.01
C TYR A 88 12.86 -4.11 5.41
N SER A 89 11.94 -3.94 6.36
CA SER A 89 12.05 -4.45 7.73
C SER A 89 11.28 -5.76 7.84
N PRO A 90 11.84 -6.82 8.46
CA PRO A 90 11.20 -8.13 8.56
C PRO A 90 9.88 -8.10 9.35
N ASN A 91 9.75 -7.14 10.27
CA ASN A 91 8.57 -7.01 11.15
C ASN A 91 7.48 -6.10 10.58
N LYS A 92 7.56 -5.70 9.31
CA LYS A 92 6.58 -4.83 8.66
C LYS A 92 5.82 -5.55 7.55
N THR A 93 4.55 -5.19 7.40
CA THR A 93 3.73 -5.56 6.26
C THR A 93 3.61 -4.37 5.31
N TYR A 94 3.93 -4.61 4.04
CA TYR A 94 3.98 -3.57 3.01
C TYR A 94 2.75 -3.65 2.10
N PHE A 95 2.15 -2.49 1.82
CA PHE A 95 1.05 -2.34 0.88
C PHE A 95 1.51 -1.50 -0.29
N VAL A 96 1.63 -2.10 -1.47
CA VAL A 96 2.29 -1.49 -2.63
C VAL A 96 1.26 -1.07 -3.66
N ASP A 97 1.11 0.24 -3.85
CA ASP A 97 0.33 0.87 -4.92
C ASP A 97 1.21 1.05 -6.16
N THR A 98 0.78 0.46 -7.29
CA THR A 98 1.56 0.50 -8.53
C THR A 98 0.96 1.41 -9.58
N SER A 99 1.83 1.92 -10.46
CA SER A 99 1.43 2.60 -11.69
C SER A 99 0.50 1.73 -12.53
N GLY A 100 -0.57 2.32 -13.06
CA GLY A 100 -1.37 1.63 -14.08
C GLY A 100 -0.59 1.53 -15.39
N LYS A 101 -0.63 0.36 -16.04
CA LYS A 101 -0.14 0.22 -17.42
C LYS A 101 -1.27 0.49 -18.41
N LEU A 102 -1.01 1.32 -19.43
CA LEU A 102 -1.92 1.59 -20.54
C LEU A 102 -1.68 0.67 -21.75
N ASP A 103 -0.59 -0.11 -21.76
CA ASP A 103 -0.06 -0.87 -22.92
C ASP A 103 -1.00 -1.94 -23.54
N GLY A 104 -2.27 -2.00 -23.14
CA GLY A 104 -3.29 -2.91 -23.68
C GLY A 104 -4.63 -2.26 -24.04
N GLN A 105 -4.82 -0.95 -23.81
CA GLN A 105 -5.99 -0.25 -24.34
C GLN A 105 -5.66 0.20 -25.76
N LYS A 106 -6.10 -0.56 -26.77
CA LYS A 106 -6.28 0.03 -28.11
C LYS A 106 -7.12 1.29 -27.92
N ALA A 107 -6.62 2.41 -28.39
CA ALA A 107 -7.43 3.62 -28.52
C ALA A 107 -8.73 3.21 -29.23
N LEU A 108 -9.85 3.34 -28.52
CA LEU A 108 -11.19 3.25 -29.10
C LEU A 108 -11.41 4.50 -29.95
#